data_AF-A0A929J6L9-F1
#
_entry.id   AF-A0A929J6L9-F1
#
_cell.length_a   1.000
_cell.length_b   1.000
_cell.length_c   1.000
_cell.angle_alpha   90.00
_cell.angle_beta   90.00
_cell.angle_gamma   90.00
#
_symmetry.space_group_name_H-M   'P 1'
#
loop_
_entity.id
_entity.type
_entity.pdbx_description
1 polymer ?
#
loop_
_entity_poly.entity_id
_entity_poly.type
_entity_poly.pdbx_seq_one_letter_code
_entity_poly.pdbx_strand_id
1 'polypeptide(L)'
;MTVINHQDKVSILIPAYNKRFFKTALKSALSQTYQNLEIIVCDDSESGSIRKIVKKFKTDRLRYFKNEKNLGFSANFTKCFEMANGEYIKYLNDDDLLQKECVQLMVNMFHSGGPEIKLVFSKRAIIDDRGQKQTDNPMNASLSPTDTRINGAELADHVLKN
;
A
#
# COMPACT_ATOMS: atom_id res chain seq x y z
N MET A 1 13.55 18.30 -16.66
CA MET A 1 12.59 18.27 -15.54
C MET A 1 11.33 17.60 -16.05
N THR A 2 11.06 16.37 -15.64
CA THR A 2 9.82 15.68 -16.02
C THR A 2 8.66 16.36 -15.28
N VAL A 3 7.72 16.93 -16.02
CA VAL A 3 6.49 17.49 -15.45
C VAL A 3 5.74 16.33 -14.79
N ILE A 4 5.66 16.35 -13.46
CA ILE A 4 4.95 15.33 -12.69
C ILE A 4 3.45 15.56 -12.89
N ASN A 5 2.80 14.67 -13.63
CA ASN A 5 1.37 14.76 -13.85
C ASN A 5 0.65 13.99 -12.73
N HIS A 6 0.09 14.70 -11.75
CA HIS A 6 -0.74 14.10 -10.68
C HIS A 6 -2.16 13.73 -11.18
N GLN A 7 -2.31 13.40 -12.45
CA GLN A 7 -3.61 13.21 -13.09
C GLN A 7 -4.28 11.91 -12.62
N ASP A 8 -3.50 10.85 -12.41
CA ASP A 8 -4.03 9.55 -12.02
C ASP A 8 -4.21 9.46 -10.51
N LYS A 9 -5.43 9.15 -10.07
CA LYS A 9 -5.73 8.97 -8.65
C LYS A 9 -5.21 7.61 -8.20
N VAL A 10 -4.55 7.55 -7.04
CA VAL A 10 -4.18 6.28 -6.41
C VAL A 10 -5.01 6.05 -5.16
N SER A 11 -5.60 4.85 -5.03
CA SER A 11 -6.22 4.39 -3.80
C SER A 11 -5.23 3.61 -2.95
N ILE A 12 -4.86 4.15 -1.79
CA ILE A 12 -4.15 3.39 -0.75
C ILE A 12 -5.18 2.63 0.09
N LEU A 13 -5.10 1.31 0.07
CA LEU A 13 -6.06 0.41 0.70
C LEU A 13 -5.48 -0.17 1.98
N ILE A 14 -6.13 0.10 3.12
CA ILE A 14 -5.72 -0.37 4.45
C ILE A 14 -6.83 -1.27 5.04
N PRO A 15 -6.78 -2.59 4.80
CA PRO A 15 -7.61 -3.55 5.50
C PRO A 15 -7.12 -3.66 6.95
N ALA A 16 -7.84 -3.01 7.88
CA ALA A 16 -7.41 -2.85 9.25
C ALA A 16 -8.17 -3.77 10.21
N TYR A 17 -7.46 -4.43 11.11
CA TYR A 17 -8.00 -5.26 12.18
C TYR A 17 -7.29 -4.99 13.52
N ASN A 18 -5.96 -4.85 13.51
CA ASN A 18 -5.16 -4.69 14.71
C ASN A 18 -4.65 -3.25 14.89
N LYS A 19 -5.02 -2.63 16.02
CA LYS A 19 -4.62 -1.26 16.34
C LYS A 19 -3.13 -1.05 16.64
N ARG A 20 -2.36 -2.12 16.92
CA ARG A 20 -1.00 -2.04 17.51
C ARG A 20 -0.10 -1.11 16.68
N PHE A 21 -0.11 -1.26 15.36
CA PHE A 21 0.73 -0.48 14.44
C PHE A 21 -0.06 0.39 13.46
N PHE A 22 -1.38 0.23 13.40
CA PHE A 22 -2.26 0.93 12.47
C PHE A 22 -2.07 2.45 12.45
N LYS A 23 -1.85 3.08 13.61
CA LYS A 23 -1.61 4.54 13.67
C LYS A 23 -0.38 4.94 12.86
N THR A 24 0.68 4.15 12.89
CA THR A 24 1.93 4.41 12.17
C THR A 24 1.76 4.10 10.69
N ALA A 25 1.10 2.99 10.35
CA ALA A 25 0.73 2.65 8.98
C ALA A 25 -0.09 3.77 8.31
N LEU A 26 -1.19 4.21 8.95
CA LEU A 26 -2.04 5.29 8.46
C LEU A 26 -1.26 6.61 8.29
N LYS A 27 -0.36 6.95 9.22
CA LYS A 27 0.51 8.13 9.08
C LYS A 27 1.44 8.01 7.86
N SER A 28 1.97 6.84 7.57
CA SER A 28 2.84 6.63 6.39
C SER A 28 2.09 6.82 5.07
N ALA A 29 0.82 6.40 5.00
CA ALA A 29 -0.06 6.65 3.87
C ALA A 29 -0.38 8.15 3.71
N LEU A 30 -0.72 8.81 4.81
CA LEU A 30 -1.06 10.25 4.83
C LEU A 30 0.12 11.16 4.50
N SER A 31 1.36 10.70 4.68
CA SER A 31 2.59 11.47 4.47
C SER A 31 3.23 11.25 3.10
N GLN A 32 2.58 10.50 2.20
CA GLN A 32 3.05 10.31 0.84
C GLN A 32 3.19 11.66 0.10
N THR A 33 4.24 11.81 -0.70
CA THR A 33 4.48 13.01 -1.51
C THR A 33 3.50 13.17 -2.67
N TYR A 34 2.89 12.08 -3.14
CA TYR A 34 1.91 12.11 -4.22
C TYR A 34 0.58 12.72 -3.76
N GLN A 35 0.08 13.74 -4.48
CA GLN A 35 -1.05 14.56 -4.01
C GLN A 35 -2.43 14.03 -4.43
N ASN A 36 -2.55 13.28 -5.52
CA ASN A 36 -3.83 12.74 -5.96
C ASN A 36 -4.07 11.32 -5.38
N LEU A 37 -4.31 11.25 -4.06
CA LEU A 37 -4.58 9.97 -3.37
C LEU A 37 -5.92 10.03 -2.65
N GLU A 38 -6.56 8.87 -2.56
CA GLU A 38 -7.47 8.54 -1.47
C GLU A 38 -6.88 7.42 -0.60
N ILE A 39 -7.25 7.41 0.67
CA ILE A 39 -6.84 6.41 1.64
C ILE A 39 -8.13 5.79 2.19
N ILE A 40 -8.26 4.49 2.01
CA ILE A 40 -9.45 3.73 2.38
C ILE A 40 -9.08 2.80 3.51
N VAL A 41 -9.76 2.95 4.65
CA VAL A 41 -9.62 2.07 5.80
C VAL A 41 -10.90 1.25 5.93
N CYS A 42 -10.80 -0.06 5.75
CA CYS A 42 -11.87 -1.01 6.09
C CYS A 42 -11.55 -1.68 7.42
N ASP A 43 -12.34 -1.34 8.45
CA ASP A 43 -12.13 -1.74 9.84
C ASP A 43 -12.92 -3.01 10.18
N ASP A 44 -12.17 -4.08 10.35
CA ASP A 44 -12.63 -5.42 10.72
C ASP A 44 -12.50 -5.68 12.23
N SER A 45 -12.05 -4.69 13.01
CA SER A 45 -11.82 -4.82 14.45
C SER A 45 -13.11 -4.78 15.27
N GLU A 46 -13.29 -5.66 16.25
CA GLU A 46 -14.52 -5.69 17.05
C GLU A 46 -14.62 -4.51 18.04
N SER A 47 -13.47 -4.00 18.50
CA SER A 47 -13.37 -3.06 19.63
C SER A 47 -13.58 -1.57 19.27
N GLY A 48 -13.84 -1.26 18.00
CA GLY A 48 -13.91 0.13 17.49
C GLY A 48 -12.61 0.93 17.67
N SER A 49 -11.50 0.24 17.93
CA SER A 49 -10.22 0.86 18.27
C SER A 49 -9.57 1.54 17.07
N ILE A 50 -9.70 0.96 15.87
CA ILE A 50 -9.29 1.57 14.59
C ILE A 50 -10.05 2.88 14.36
N ARG A 51 -11.38 2.89 14.55
CA ARG A 51 -12.20 4.13 14.47
C ARG A 51 -11.67 5.26 15.35
N LYS A 52 -11.27 4.95 16.59
CA LYS A 52 -10.72 5.94 17.53
C LYS A 52 -9.41 6.54 17.04
N ILE A 53 -8.60 5.79 16.29
CA ILE A 53 -7.36 6.28 15.68
C ILE A 53 -7.70 7.15 14.47
N VAL A 54 -8.54 6.66 13.56
CA VAL A 54 -8.93 7.38 12.34
C VAL A 54 -9.52 8.76 12.66
N LYS A 55 -10.42 8.86 13.65
CA LYS A 55 -11.06 10.13 14.04
C LYS A 55 -10.09 11.25 14.44
N LYS A 56 -8.83 10.92 14.76
CA LYS A 56 -7.78 11.89 15.12
C LYS A 56 -7.17 12.60 13.91
N PHE A 57 -7.41 12.09 12.70
CA PHE A 57 -6.92 12.68 11.47
C PHE A 57 -8.06 13.44 10.77
N LYS A 58 -7.79 14.68 10.36
CA LYS A 58 -8.74 15.55 9.67
C LYS A 58 -8.23 15.80 8.26
N THR A 59 -8.81 15.08 7.29
CA THR A 59 -8.45 15.17 5.88
C THR A 59 -9.54 14.56 5.03
N ASP A 60 -9.83 15.17 3.90
CA ASP A 60 -10.88 14.70 2.97
C ASP A 60 -10.43 13.50 2.14
N ARG A 61 -9.12 13.20 2.16
CA ARG A 61 -8.54 12.06 1.46
C ARG A 61 -8.72 10.74 2.21
N LEU A 62 -9.16 10.76 3.48
CA LEU A 62 -9.30 9.57 4.32
C LEU A 62 -10.77 9.14 4.44
N ARG A 63 -11.08 7.96 3.91
CA ARG A 63 -12.40 7.33 3.97
C ARG A 63 -12.35 6.12 4.89
N TYR A 64 -13.33 6.01 5.76
CA TYR A 64 -13.41 4.94 6.77
C TYR A 64 -14.72 4.18 6.66
N PHE A 65 -14.60 2.86 6.61
CA PHE A 65 -15.70 1.92 6.52
C PHE A 65 -15.58 0.92 7.67
N LYS A 66 -16.62 0.80 8.49
CA LYS A 66 -16.68 -0.23 9.54
C LYS A 66 -17.43 -1.43 8.99
N ASN A 67 -16.82 -2.61 9.06
CA ASN A 67 -17.53 -3.85 8.76
C ASN A 67 -18.49 -4.19 9.92
N GLU A 68 -19.69 -4.67 9.60
CA GLU A 68 -20.71 -5.03 10.59
C GLU A 68 -20.28 -6.21 11.46
N LYS A 69 -19.48 -7.11 10.90
CA LYS A 69 -18.84 -8.25 11.55
C LYS A 69 -17.41 -8.40 11.03
N ASN A 70 -16.60 -9.20 11.73
CA ASN A 70 -15.29 -9.61 11.23
C ASN A 70 -15.47 -10.44 9.95
N LEU A 71 -14.95 -9.94 8.83
CA LEU A 71 -15.02 -10.55 7.51
C LEU A 71 -13.83 -11.49 7.25
N GLY A 72 -12.74 -11.33 8.00
CA GLY A 72 -11.48 -12.02 7.77
C GLY A 72 -10.67 -11.40 6.64
N PHE A 73 -9.45 -11.92 6.46
CA PHE A 73 -8.43 -11.33 5.58
C PHE A 73 -8.93 -11.07 4.16
N SER A 74 -9.30 -12.12 3.41
CA SER A 74 -9.63 -11.99 1.98
C SER A 74 -10.82 -11.07 1.72
N ALA A 75 -11.90 -11.21 2.52
CA ALA A 75 -13.09 -10.41 2.33
C ALA A 75 -12.88 -8.94 2.73
N ASN A 76 -12.04 -8.65 3.72
CA ASN A 76 -11.71 -7.26 4.07
C ASN A 76 -10.82 -6.58 3.01
N PHE A 77 -9.93 -7.35 2.37
CA PHE A 77 -9.17 -6.88 1.20
C PHE A 77 -10.10 -6.57 0.02
N THR A 78 -10.99 -7.50 -0.32
CA THR A 78 -12.01 -7.28 -1.36
C THR A 78 -12.87 -6.06 -1.05
N LYS A 79 -13.29 -5.88 0.20
CA LYS A 79 -14.06 -4.71 0.61
C LYS A 79 -13.30 -3.41 0.38
N CYS A 80 -12.00 -3.36 0.73
CA CYS A 80 -11.18 -2.19 0.42
C CYS A 80 -11.16 -1.88 -1.07
N PHE A 81 -10.97 -2.92 -1.90
CA PHE A 81 -10.91 -2.78 -3.35
C PHE A 81 -12.23 -2.26 -3.94
N GLU A 82 -13.37 -2.79 -3.49
CA GLU A 82 -14.70 -2.33 -3.92
C GLU A 82 -14.97 -0.86 -3.58
N MET A 83 -14.35 -0.32 -2.52
CA MET A 83 -14.52 1.07 -2.14
C MET A 83 -13.60 2.03 -2.92
N ALA A 84 -12.60 1.50 -3.64
CA ALA A 84 -11.58 2.26 -4.35
C ALA A 84 -12.13 2.98 -5.59
N ASN A 85 -11.69 4.22 -5.82
CA ASN A 85 -12.00 4.97 -7.04
C ASN A 85 -10.72 5.48 -7.74
N GLY A 86 -9.56 4.94 -7.38
CA GLY A 86 -8.28 5.28 -8.00
C GLY A 86 -8.03 4.43 -9.23
N GLU A 87 -7.35 5.02 -10.22
CA GLU A 87 -6.81 4.30 -11.37
C GLU A 87 -5.77 3.26 -10.92
N TYR A 88 -4.94 3.64 -9.95
CA TYR A 88 -3.96 2.75 -9.35
C TYR A 88 -4.32 2.34 -7.94
N ILE A 89 -3.96 1.11 -7.58
CA ILE A 89 -4.23 0.53 -6.26
C ILE A 89 -2.91 0.24 -5.54
N LYS A 90 -2.84 0.62 -4.27
CA LYS A 90 -1.72 0.31 -3.36
C LYS A 90 -2.24 -0.25 -2.06
N TYR A 91 -2.09 -1.55 -1.84
CA TYR A 91 -2.34 -2.13 -0.52
C TYR A 91 -1.25 -1.71 0.48
N LEU A 92 -1.67 -1.49 1.72
CA LEU A 92 -0.85 -1.24 2.89
C LEU A 92 -1.48 -1.98 4.07
N ASN A 93 -0.82 -3.04 4.57
CA ASN A 93 -1.29 -3.73 5.77
C ASN A 93 -1.24 -2.79 6.97
N ASP A 94 -2.05 -3.05 7.98
CA ASP A 94 -2.17 -2.22 9.17
C ASP A 94 -0.95 -2.28 10.12
N ASP A 95 0.03 -3.12 9.80
CA ASP A 95 1.34 -3.23 10.45
C ASP A 95 2.54 -2.91 9.56
N ASP A 96 2.31 -2.53 8.30
CA ASP A 96 3.35 -2.13 7.35
C ASP A 96 3.52 -0.60 7.27
N LEU A 97 4.63 -0.16 6.67
CA LEU A 97 4.93 1.25 6.42
C LEU A 97 5.27 1.52 4.94
N LEU A 98 4.78 2.64 4.43
CA LEU A 98 5.26 3.18 3.15
C LEU A 98 6.41 4.16 3.37
N GLN A 99 7.43 4.06 2.53
CA GLN A 99 8.42 5.13 2.37
C GLN A 99 7.74 6.37 1.79
N LYS A 100 8.20 7.57 2.18
CA LYS A 100 7.54 8.86 1.88
C LYS A 100 7.26 9.10 0.39
N GLU A 101 8.12 8.60 -0.48
CA GLU A 101 8.06 8.78 -1.94
C GLU A 101 7.55 7.53 -2.68
N CYS A 102 7.13 6.49 -1.96
CA CYS A 102 6.78 5.18 -2.53
C CYS A 102 5.75 5.31 -3.65
N VAL A 103 4.64 6.00 -3.42
CA VAL A 103 3.57 6.09 -4.44
C VAL A 103 4.02 6.94 -5.63
N GLN A 104 4.73 8.04 -5.38
CA GLN A 104 5.24 8.90 -6.45
C GLN A 104 6.17 8.14 -7.40
N LEU A 105 7.13 7.39 -6.85
CA LEU A 105 8.08 6.60 -7.64
C LEU A 105 7.36 5.50 -8.43
N MET A 106 6.39 4.82 -7.83
CA MET A 106 5.63 3.77 -8.52
C MET A 106 4.78 4.31 -9.68
N VAL A 107 4.10 5.45 -9.49
CA VAL A 107 3.33 6.10 -10.56
C VAL A 107 4.27 6.55 -11.69
N ASN A 108 5.42 7.13 -11.36
CA ASN A 108 6.41 7.51 -12.37
C ASN A 108 6.84 6.31 -13.22
N MET A 109 7.00 5.13 -12.61
CA MET A 109 7.36 3.91 -13.34
C MET A 109 6.26 3.41 -14.28
N PHE A 110 4.98 3.59 -13.94
CA PHE A 110 3.90 3.32 -14.89
C PHE A 110 3.97 4.27 -16.10
N HIS A 111 4.20 5.56 -15.86
CA HIS A 111 4.26 6.56 -16.95
C HIS A 111 5.50 6.41 -17.84
N SER A 112 6.69 6.26 -17.25
CA SER A 112 7.94 6.08 -18.01
C SER A 112 8.09 4.66 -18.58
N GLY A 113 7.38 3.70 -18.00
CA GLY A 113 7.39 2.30 -18.40
C GLY A 113 6.50 1.99 -19.61
N GLY A 114 5.61 2.91 -20.00
CA GLY A 114 4.69 2.70 -21.11
C GLY A 114 3.41 1.91 -20.74
N PRO A 115 2.42 1.90 -21.63
CA PRO A 115 1.07 1.35 -21.37
C PRO A 115 1.04 -0.18 -21.13
N GLU A 116 2.12 -0.88 -21.48
CA GLU A 116 2.30 -2.31 -21.26
C GLU A 116 2.52 -2.67 -19.77
N ILE A 117 2.95 -1.73 -18.93
CA ILE A 117 3.19 -1.99 -17.52
C ILE A 117 1.85 -2.14 -16.77
N LYS A 118 1.63 -3.33 -16.21
CA LYS A 118 0.40 -3.65 -15.44
C LYS A 118 0.62 -3.70 -13.93
N LEU A 119 1.86 -3.83 -13.48
CA LEU A 119 2.23 -3.91 -12.07
C LEU A 119 3.58 -3.25 -11.86
N VAL A 120 3.69 -2.46 -10.80
CA VAL A 120 4.95 -1.93 -10.28
C VAL A 120 5.06 -2.32 -8.81
N PHE A 121 6.18 -2.90 -8.44
CA PHE A 121 6.51 -3.21 -7.05
C PHE A 121 7.97 -2.86 -6.77
N SER A 122 8.32 -2.78 -5.49
CA SER A 122 9.68 -2.50 -5.05
C SER A 122 10.10 -3.55 -4.03
N LYS A 123 11.41 -3.71 -3.88
CA LYS A 123 12.00 -4.37 -2.71
C LYS A 123 11.45 -3.71 -1.42
N ARG A 124 11.27 -4.53 -0.38
CA ARG A 124 10.86 -4.10 0.95
C ARG A 124 12.03 -4.26 1.93
N ALA A 125 12.13 -3.36 2.88
CA ALA A 125 13.00 -3.53 4.04
C ALA A 125 12.21 -4.19 5.16
N ILE A 126 12.82 -5.15 5.84
CA ILE A 126 12.24 -5.72 7.07
C ILE A 126 12.60 -4.81 8.23
N ILE A 127 11.62 -4.53 9.09
CA ILE A 127 11.79 -3.76 10.33
C ILE A 127 11.23 -4.57 11.51
N ASP A 128 11.78 -4.34 12.70
CA ASP A 128 11.23 -4.88 13.94
C ASP A 128 10.07 -4.01 14.49
N ASP A 129 9.51 -4.40 15.65
CA ASP A 129 8.43 -3.68 16.30
C ASP A 129 8.83 -2.32 16.89
N ARG A 130 10.13 -2.00 16.88
CA ARG A 130 10.71 -0.70 17.23
C ARG A 130 10.99 0.14 15.98
N GLY A 131 10.72 -0.39 14.78
CA GLY A 131 10.99 0.27 13.51
C GLY A 131 12.44 0.21 13.06
N GLN A 132 13.28 -0.61 13.69
CA GLN A 132 14.69 -0.75 13.31
C GLN A 132 14.81 -1.71 12.12
N LYS A 133 15.53 -1.26 11.09
CA LYS A 133 15.81 -2.07 9.90
C LYS A 133 16.62 -3.31 10.28
N GLN A 134 16.16 -4.45 9.81
CA GLN A 134 16.83 -5.74 9.95
C GLN A 134 17.70 -6.02 8.71
N THR A 135 18.66 -6.94 8.86
CA THR A 135 19.46 -7.44 7.75
C THR A 135 18.56 -8.11 6.72
N ASP A 136 18.85 -7.89 5.44
CA ASP A 136 18.13 -8.55 4.36
C ASP A 136 18.34 -10.07 4.41
N ASN A 137 17.31 -10.81 4.03
CA ASN A 137 17.29 -12.25 3.90
C ASN A 137 16.72 -12.63 2.51
N PRO A 138 16.73 -13.93 2.13
CA PRO A 138 16.26 -14.34 0.81
C PRO A 138 14.82 -13.89 0.48
N MET A 139 13.93 -13.75 1.47
CA MET A 139 12.52 -13.36 1.26
C MET A 139 12.35 -11.89 0.87
N ASN A 140 13.35 -11.03 1.12
CA ASN A 140 13.34 -9.64 0.69
C ASN A 140 14.52 -9.28 -0.21
N ALA A 141 15.13 -10.29 -0.84
CA ALA A 141 16.14 -10.10 -1.86
C ALA A 141 15.59 -9.31 -3.05
N SER A 142 16.45 -8.51 -3.68
CA SER A 142 16.05 -7.81 -4.91
C SER A 142 16.07 -8.79 -6.08
N LEU A 143 15.07 -8.72 -6.96
CA LEU A 143 15.07 -9.48 -8.22
C LEU A 143 16.05 -8.89 -9.24
N SER A 144 16.37 -7.61 -9.11
CA SER A 144 17.31 -6.89 -9.97
C SER A 144 18.05 -5.79 -9.18
N PRO A 145 19.31 -5.47 -9.51
CA PRO A 145 20.03 -4.35 -8.89
C PRO A 145 19.50 -2.97 -9.31
N THR A 146 18.74 -2.89 -10.41
CA THR A 146 18.17 -1.65 -10.95
C THR A 146 16.70 -1.84 -11.29
N ASP A 147 15.98 -0.75 -11.54
CA ASP A 147 14.64 -0.83 -12.09
C ASP A 147 14.65 -1.64 -13.40
N THR A 148 13.79 -2.66 -13.49
CA THR A 148 13.83 -3.65 -14.57
C THR A 148 12.41 -4.06 -14.92
N ARG A 149 12.13 -4.17 -16.22
CA ARG A 149 10.88 -4.74 -16.72
C ARG A 149 11.03 -6.26 -16.74
N ILE A 150 10.07 -6.95 -16.16
CA ILE A 150 10.06 -8.41 -16.07
C ILE A 150 8.77 -8.89 -16.72
N ASN A 151 8.86 -9.95 -17.54
CA ASN A 151 7.67 -10.60 -18.06
C ASN A 151 6.89 -11.24 -16.91
N GLY A 152 5.59 -10.98 -16.84
CA GLY A 152 4.75 -11.47 -15.74
C GLY A 152 4.71 -13.00 -15.62
N ALA A 153 4.74 -13.73 -16.73
CA ALA A 153 4.75 -15.19 -16.73
C ALA A 153 6.09 -15.73 -16.21
N GLU A 154 7.21 -15.13 -16.63
CA GLU A 154 8.54 -15.50 -16.12
C GLU A 154 8.67 -15.23 -14.62
N LEU A 155 8.14 -14.10 -14.15
CA LEU A 155 8.11 -13.78 -12.72
C LEU A 155 7.27 -14.79 -11.94
N ALA A 156 6.08 -15.14 -12.43
CA ALA A 156 5.22 -16.14 -11.79
C ALA A 156 5.91 -17.50 -11.71
N ASP A 157 6.53 -17.94 -12.81
CA ASP A 157 7.32 -19.17 -12.86
C ASP A 157 8.47 -19.18 -11.86
N HIS A 158 9.16 -18.05 -11.69
CA HIS A 158 10.23 -17.92 -10.71
C HIS A 158 9.72 -17.98 -9.27
N VAL A 159 8.60 -17.34 -8.98
CA VAL A 159 8.02 -17.28 -7.62
C VAL A 159 7.37 -18.61 -7.22
N LEU A 160 6.78 -19.36 -8.15
CA LEU A 160 6.09 -20.62 -7.83
C LEU A 160 7.03 -21.84 -7.75
N LYS A 161 8.24 -21.75 -8.31
CA LYS A 161 9.25 -22.83 -8.27
C LYS A 161 10.17 -22.76 -7.06
N ASN A 162 10.19 -21.63 -6.34
CA ASN A 162 10.98 -21.39 -5.13
C ASN A 162 10.08 -21.26 -3.90
#